data_AF-A0A8H5I120-F1
#
_entry.id   AF-A0A8H5I120-F1
#
_cell.length_a   1.000
_cell.length_b   1.000
_cell.length_c   1.000
_cell.angle_alpha   90.00
_cell.angle_beta   90.00
_cell.angle_gamma   90.00
#
_symmetry.space_group_name_H-M   'P 1'
#
loop_
_entity.id
_entity.type
_entity.pdbx_description
1 polymer ?
#
loop_
_entity_poly.entity_id
_entity_poly.type
_entity_poly.pdbx_seq_one_letter_code
_entity_poly.pdbx_strand_id
1 'polypeptide(L)'
;MPKIRTTRTRQPPEGYEDIETVLDDYARKMRDAENESHEGKRKTESLWPIMRISHARSRYIYELYYKREAISKVLYDWLLKEGYADAK
;
A
#
# COMPACT_ATOMS: atom_id res chain seq x y z
N MET A 1 5.26 1.99 4.78
CA MET A 1 4.88 3.27 4.15
C MET A 1 5.40 3.29 2.71
N PRO A 2 4.75 4.03 1.78
CA PRO A 2 5.31 4.23 0.45
C PRO A 2 6.66 4.93 0.53
N LYS A 3 7.54 4.66 -0.44
CA LYS A 3 8.87 5.25 -0.48
C LYS A 3 8.77 6.77 -0.67
N ILE A 4 9.59 7.54 0.04
CA ILE A 4 9.62 9.00 -0.09
C ILE A 4 9.94 9.35 -1.54
N ARG A 5 9.06 10.12 -2.18
CA ARG A 5 9.30 10.64 -3.53
C ARG A 5 10.49 11.61 -3.48
N THR A 6 11.55 11.27 -4.18
CA THR A 6 12.75 12.12 -4.35
C THR A 6 12.87 12.53 -5.81
N THR A 7 13.79 13.44 -6.13
CA THR A 7 14.09 13.85 -7.50
C THR A 7 14.52 12.67 -8.41
N ARG A 8 14.89 11.53 -7.83
CA ARG A 8 15.30 10.30 -8.53
C ARG A 8 14.15 9.29 -8.69
N THR A 9 13.00 9.54 -8.07
CA THR A 9 11.82 8.67 -8.18
C THR A 9 11.22 8.81 -9.57
N ARG A 10 10.89 7.67 -10.22
CA ARG A 10 10.25 7.70 -11.54
C ARG A 10 8.84 8.28 -11.41
N GLN A 11 8.44 9.11 -12.38
CA GLN A 11 7.09 9.64 -12.44
C GLN A 11 6.05 8.49 -12.46
N PRO A 12 4.89 8.68 -11.82
CA PRO A 12 3.83 7.68 -11.82
C PRO A 12 3.37 7.40 -13.26
N PRO A 13 3.20 6.12 -13.64
CA PRO A 13 2.64 5.73 -14.94
C PRO A 13 1.15 6.10 -15.06
N GLU A 14 0.63 6.04 -16.28
CA GLU A 14 -0.79 6.25 -16.60
C GLU A 14 -1.71 5.32 -15.79
N GLY A 15 -2.83 5.86 -15.31
CA GLY A 15 -3.80 5.14 -14.46
C GLY A 15 -3.49 5.17 -12.97
N TYR A 16 -2.42 5.85 -12.53
CA TYR A 16 -2.13 6.03 -11.10
C TYR A 16 -3.13 6.95 -10.40
N GLU A 17 -3.65 7.97 -11.09
CA GLU A 17 -4.57 8.97 -10.51
C GLU A 17 -5.87 8.31 -9.97
N ASP A 18 -6.38 7.29 -10.66
CA ASP A 18 -7.61 6.58 -10.27
C ASP A 18 -7.45 5.77 -8.98
N ILE A 19 -6.22 5.33 -8.66
CA ILE A 19 -5.91 4.49 -7.50
C ILE A 19 -5.28 5.29 -6.35
N GLU A 20 -4.81 6.52 -6.61
CA GLU A 20 -4.08 7.35 -5.65
C GLU A 20 -4.88 7.57 -4.37
N THR A 21 -6.16 7.96 -4.51
CA THR A 21 -7.05 8.22 -3.37
C THR A 21 -7.20 7.02 -2.43
N VAL A 22 -7.31 5.81 -3.00
CA VAL A 22 -7.45 4.57 -2.24
C VAL A 22 -6.12 4.20 -1.57
N LEU A 23 -4.99 4.40 -2.25
CA LEU A 23 -3.66 4.14 -1.69
C LEU A 23 -3.33 5.09 -0.53
N ASP A 24 -3.72 6.36 -0.64
CA ASP A 24 -3.56 7.36 0.41
C ASP A 24 -4.42 7.04 1.64
N ASP A 25 -5.64 6.53 1.45
CA ASP A 25 -6.47 6.06 2.55
C ASP A 25 -5.82 4.88 3.30
N TYR A 26 -5.18 3.94 2.58
CA TYR A 26 -4.40 2.88 3.24
C TYR A 26 -3.18 3.42 3.97
N ALA A 27 -2.50 4.44 3.42
CA ALA A 27 -1.37 5.08 4.07
C ALA A 27 -1.78 5.84 5.35
N ARG A 28 -2.94 6.50 5.33
CA ARG A 28 -3.53 7.14 6.52
C ARG A 28 -3.85 6.11 7.58
N LYS A 29 -4.57 5.04 7.23
CA LYS A 29 -4.89 3.94 8.16
C LYS A 29 -3.64 3.30 8.75
N MET A 30 -2.57 3.16 7.98
CA MET A 30 -1.28 2.66 8.45
C MET A 30 -0.69 3.56 9.54
N ARG A 31 -0.67 4.88 9.30
CA ARG A 31 -0.17 5.87 10.25
C ARG A 31 -1.03 5.90 11.53
N ASP A 32 -2.35 5.81 11.39
CA ASP A 32 -3.26 5.76 12.53
C ASP A 32 -3.03 4.49 13.38
N ALA A 33 -2.81 3.34 12.73
CA ALA A 33 -2.51 2.08 13.40
C ALA A 33 -1.12 2.09 14.07
N GLU A 34 -0.13 2.78 13.51
CA GLU A 34 1.19 2.99 14.12
C GLU A 34 1.11 3.90 15.36
N ASN A 35 0.23 4.89 15.35
CA ASN A 35 0.02 5.83 16.46
C ASN A 35 -0.94 5.28 17.54
N GLU A 36 -1.64 4.19 17.27
CA GLU A 36 -2.63 3.66 18.21
C GLU A 36 -1.96 3.14 19.49
N SER A 37 -2.48 3.57 20.64
CA SER A 37 -1.97 3.13 21.94
C SER A 37 -2.01 1.60 22.07
N HIS A 38 -0.93 1.06 22.65
CA HIS A 38 -0.77 -0.36 22.91
C HIS A 38 -1.22 -0.76 24.32
N GLU A 39 -1.83 0.16 25.07
CA GLU A 39 -2.33 -0.11 26.42
C GLU A 39 -3.41 -1.20 26.41
N GLY A 40 -3.22 -2.21 27.26
CA GLY A 40 -4.13 -3.36 27.38
C GLY A 40 -4.02 -4.43 26.29
N LYS A 41 -3.19 -4.22 25.25
CA LYS A 41 -2.94 -5.22 24.19
C LYS A 41 -1.67 -6.02 24.47
N ARG A 42 -1.64 -7.29 24.03
CA ARG A 42 -0.39 -8.05 23.99
C ARG A 42 0.55 -7.43 22.95
N LYS A 43 1.87 -7.52 23.17
CA LYS A 43 2.90 -7.01 22.23
C LYS A 43 2.68 -7.48 20.79
N THR A 44 2.19 -8.71 20.62
CA THR A 44 1.86 -9.28 19.30
C THR A 44 0.57 -8.70 18.70
N GLU A 45 -0.43 -8.41 19.52
CA GLU A 45 -1.72 -7.87 19.08
C GLU A 45 -1.62 -6.44 18.56
N SER A 46 -0.70 -5.65 19.10
CA SER A 46 -0.38 -4.31 18.58
C SER A 46 0.09 -4.34 17.13
N LEU A 47 0.71 -5.44 16.68
CA LEU A 47 1.23 -5.59 15.30
C LEU A 47 0.17 -6.10 14.31
N TRP A 48 -0.92 -6.72 14.78
CA TRP A 48 -1.92 -7.34 13.90
C TRP A 48 -2.64 -6.34 12.99
N PRO A 49 -3.07 -5.14 13.47
CA PRO A 49 -3.67 -4.14 12.60
C PRO A 49 -2.74 -3.70 11.47
N ILE A 50 -1.45 -3.50 11.78
CA ILE A 50 -0.42 -3.13 10.81
C ILE A 50 -0.31 -4.20 9.72
N MET A 51 -0.17 -5.47 10.12
CA MET A 51 -0.08 -6.58 9.17
C MET A 51 -1.36 -6.73 8.32
N ARG A 52 -2.53 -6.52 8.92
CA ARG A 52 -3.83 -6.57 8.22
C ARG A 52 -3.93 -5.48 7.15
N ILE A 53 -3.51 -4.25 7.46
CA ILE A 53 -3.53 -3.13 6.51
C ILE A 53 -2.53 -3.37 5.37
N SER A 54 -1.32 -3.84 5.68
CA SER A 54 -0.29 -4.17 4.68
C SER A 54 -0.79 -5.24 3.70
N HIS A 55 -1.41 -6.30 4.23
CA HIS A 55 -2.01 -7.36 3.42
C HIS A 55 -3.19 -6.84 2.58
N ALA A 56 -4.08 -6.03 3.16
CA ALA A 56 -5.23 -5.47 2.44
C ALA A 56 -4.78 -4.59 1.26
N ARG A 57 -3.76 -3.75 1.46
CA ARG A 57 -3.18 -2.91 0.40
C ARG A 57 -2.59 -3.75 -0.73
N SER A 58 -1.78 -4.76 -0.39
CA SER A 58 -1.18 -5.64 -1.40
C SER A 58 -2.23 -6.44 -2.17
N ARG A 59 -3.27 -6.91 -1.47
CA ARG A 59 -4.37 -7.63 -2.11
C ARG A 59 -5.20 -6.76 -3.04
N TYR A 60 -5.45 -5.50 -2.68
CA TYR A 60 -6.14 -4.55 -3.56
C TYR A 60 -5.42 -4.41 -4.91
N ILE A 61 -4.10 -4.22 -4.88
CA ILE A 61 -3.28 -4.10 -6.10
C ILE A 61 -3.27 -5.42 -6.90
N TYR A 62 -3.19 -6.57 -6.22
CA TYR A 62 -3.29 -7.88 -6.87
C TYR A 62 -4.64 -8.06 -7.60
N GLU A 63 -5.74 -7.69 -6.96
CA GLU A 63 -7.07 -7.83 -7.56
C GLU A 63 -7.28 -6.89 -8.74
N LEU A 64 -6.72 -5.68 -8.70
CA LEU A 64 -6.76 -4.74 -9.81
C LEU A 64 -6.03 -5.29 -11.05
N TYR A 65 -4.87 -5.93 -10.87
CA TYR A 65 -4.10 -6.46 -11.99
C TYR A 65 -4.60 -7.83 -12.46
N TYR A 66 -4.70 -8.82 -11.57
CA TYR A 66 -4.93 -10.22 -11.96
C TYR A 66 -6.40 -10.62 -12.09
N LYS A 67 -7.33 -9.91 -11.44
CA LYS A 67 -8.76 -10.26 -11.51
C LYS A 67 -9.56 -9.29 -12.35
N ARG A 68 -9.35 -7.99 -12.15
CA ARG A 68 -10.10 -6.92 -12.80
C ARG A 68 -9.43 -6.38 -14.05
N GLU A 69 -8.13 -6.64 -14.23
CA GLU A 69 -7.31 -6.15 -15.34
C GLU A 69 -7.44 -4.63 -15.56
N ALA A 70 -7.69 -3.89 -14.49
CA ALA A 70 -7.96 -2.46 -14.52
C ALA A 70 -6.68 -1.60 -14.58
N ILE A 71 -5.52 -2.22 -14.36
CA ILE A 71 -4.22 -1.54 -14.37
C ILE A 71 -3.27 -2.21 -15.36
N SER A 72 -2.44 -1.39 -16.01
CA SER A 72 -1.42 -1.90 -16.93
C SER A 72 -0.29 -2.61 -16.18
N LYS A 73 0.40 -3.52 -16.88
CA LYS A 73 1.60 -4.19 -16.35
C LYS A 73 2.68 -3.19 -15.94
N VAL A 74 2.82 -2.08 -16.67
CA VAL A 74 3.79 -1.03 -16.37
C VAL A 74 3.48 -0.36 -15.03
N LEU A 75 2.20 -0.07 -14.76
CA LEU A 75 1.77 0.51 -13.49
C LEU A 75 1.95 -0.50 -12.35
N TYR A 76 1.59 -1.77 -12.57
CA TYR A 76 1.79 -2.84 -11.58
C TYR A 76 3.26 -3.00 -11.18
N ASP A 77 4.17 -3.10 -12.15
CA ASP A 77 5.61 -3.24 -11.91
C ASP A 77 6.19 -2.00 -11.19
N TRP A 78 5.67 -0.80 -11.50
CA TRP A 78 6.06 0.43 -10.81
C TRP A 78 5.58 0.45 -9.35
N LEU A 79 4.33 0.04 -9.09
CA LEU A 79 3.77 -0.02 -7.73
C LEU A 79 4.54 -0.99 -6.83
N LEU A 80 4.98 -2.13 -7.37
CA LEU A 80 5.86 -3.07 -6.68
C LEU A 80 7.22 -2.42 -6.34
N LYS A 81 7.81 -1.70 -7.29
CA LYS A 81 9.11 -1.05 -7.10
C LYS A 81 9.08 0.08 -6.05
N GLU A 82 7.98 0.82 -5.96
CA GLU A 82 7.80 1.89 -4.96
C GLU A 82 7.29 1.38 -3.60
N GLY A 83 7.06 0.07 -3.46
CA GLY A 83 6.70 -0.58 -2.20
C GLY A 83 5.23 -0.42 -1.79
N TYR A 84 4.33 -0.18 -2.76
CA TYR A 84 2.89 -0.14 -2.50
C TYR A 84 2.30 -1.54 -2.30
N ALA A 85 2.81 -2.53 -3.03
CA ALA A 85 2.47 -3.94 -2.86
C ALA A 85 3.71 -4.76 -2.53
N ASP A 86 3.50 -5.85 -1.80
CA ASP A 86 4.56 -6.83 -1.53
C ASP A 86 4.84 -7.66 -2.79
N ALA A 87 6.10 -7.68 -3.21
CA ALA A 87 6.58 -8.37 -4.41
C ALA A 87 7.04 -9.80 -4.15
N LYS A 88 6.93 -10.28 -2.90
CA LYS A 88 7.51 -11.52 -2.35
C LYS A 88 8.96 -11.38 -1.90
#